data_AF-A0A1M6X6C8-F1
#
_entry.id   AF-A0A1M6X6C8-F1
#
_cell.length_a   1.000
_cell.length_b   1.000
_cell.length_c   1.000
_cell.angle_alpha   90.00
_cell.angle_beta   90.00
_cell.angle_gamma   90.00
#
_symmetry.space_group_name_H-M   'P 1'
#
loop_
_entity.id
_entity.type
_entity.pdbx_description
1 polymer ?
#
loop_
_entity_poly.entity_id
_entity_poly.type
_entity_poly.pdbx_seq_one_letter_code
_entity_poly.pdbx_strand_id
1 'polypeptide(L)'
;MLFQGGFTFTNFVADAFAVFMFVLWFWLFIIVASDLFRRHDVSGVGKVGWVILLIILPYVGIFAYLLTQGRGMAERNQAQVKQAQDNLRQFVGFSAADEIEKLDRLKSAGSISEKEYAGLRARLVH
;
A
#
# COMPACT_ATOMS: atom_id res chain seq x y z
N MET A 1 25.85 0.35 36.87
CA MET A 1 24.93 0.03 37.99
C MET A 1 23.56 -0.45 37.47
N LEU A 2 23.49 -1.28 36.42
CA LEU A 2 22.21 -1.76 35.85
C LEU A 2 21.96 -3.26 36.03
N PHE A 3 22.86 -4.01 36.66
CA PHE A 3 22.77 -5.49 36.77
C PHE A 3 23.03 -5.99 38.20
N GLN A 4 22.40 -5.37 39.20
CA GLN A 4 22.43 -5.87 40.59
C GLN A 4 21.27 -6.83 40.91
N GLY A 5 20.35 -7.09 39.98
CA GLY A 5 19.32 -8.12 40.13
C GLY A 5 19.84 -9.46 39.61
N GLY A 6 19.80 -10.51 40.44
CA GLY A 6 20.11 -11.88 39.99
C GLY A 6 19.25 -12.30 38.80
N PHE A 7 19.71 -13.29 38.04
CA PHE A 7 18.96 -13.84 36.90
C PHE A 7 17.66 -14.50 37.40
N THR A 8 16.57 -13.75 37.35
CA THR A 8 15.22 -14.20 37.66
C THR A 8 14.39 -14.16 36.39
N PHE A 9 13.38 -15.03 36.30
CA PHE A 9 12.46 -15.05 35.15
C PHE A 9 11.82 -13.66 34.93
N THR A 10 11.45 -12.96 36.01
CA THR A 10 10.89 -11.61 35.94
C THR A 10 11.86 -10.61 35.32
N ASN A 11 13.13 -10.62 35.73
CA ASN A 11 14.15 -9.72 35.17
C ASN A 11 14.40 -10.04 33.69
N PHE A 12 14.47 -11.32 33.32
CA PHE A 12 14.62 -11.74 31.93
C PHE A 12 13.47 -11.23 31.05
N VAL A 13 12.21 -11.38 31.50
CA VAL A 13 11.04 -10.89 30.77
C VAL A 13 11.05 -9.37 30.66
N ALA A 14 11.39 -8.66 31.75
CA ALA A 14 11.48 -7.20 31.75
C ALA A 14 12.56 -6.69 30.80
N ASP A 15 13.73 -7.31 30.78
CA ASP A 15 14.84 -6.96 29.89
C ASP A 15 14.49 -7.25 28.43
N ALA A 16 13.90 -8.43 28.15
CA ALA A 16 13.43 -8.78 26.81
C ALA A 16 12.36 -7.79 26.31
N PHE A 17 11.42 -7.39 27.17
CA PHE A 17 10.42 -6.38 26.86
C PHE A 17 11.05 -5.01 26.60
N ALA A 18 12.01 -4.58 27.42
CA ALA A 18 12.71 -3.31 27.23
C ALA A 18 13.46 -3.27 25.89
N VAL A 19 14.16 -4.36 25.53
CA VAL A 19 14.83 -4.49 24.23
C VAL A 19 13.81 -4.46 23.08
N PHE A 20 12.71 -5.21 23.20
CA PHE A 20 11.63 -5.19 22.21
C PHE A 20 11.07 -3.78 22.02
N MET A 21 10.77 -3.07 23.10
CA MET A 21 10.26 -1.70 23.04
C MET A 21 11.28 -0.73 22.41
N PHE A 22 12.57 -0.89 22.69
CA PHE A 22 13.62 -0.10 22.06
C PHE A 22 13.73 -0.35 20.55
N VAL A 23 13.71 -1.61 20.12
CA VAL A 23 13.72 -1.98 18.70
C VAL A 23 12.47 -1.45 18.01
N LEU A 24 11.30 -1.64 18.61
CA LEU A 24 10.02 -1.15 18.10
C LEU A 24 10.01 0.38 17.98
N TRP A 25 10.54 1.09 18.98
CA TRP A 25 10.69 2.54 18.94
C TRP A 25 11.54 2.98 17.75
N PHE A 26 12.73 2.41 17.59
CA PHE A 26 13.66 2.79 16.53
C PHE A 26 13.08 2.45 15.15
N TRP A 27 12.43 1.30 15.02
CA TRP A 27 11.74 0.87 13.82
C TRP A 27 10.63 1.85 13.42
N LEU A 28 9.77 2.24 14.36
CA LEU A 28 8.70 3.22 14.10
C LEU A 28 9.26 4.59 13.76
N PHE A 29 10.34 5.01 14.42
CA PHE A 29 11.02 6.26 14.10
C PHE A 29 11.49 6.29 12.64
N ILE A 30 12.15 5.22 12.16
CA ILE A 30 12.60 5.14 10.76
C ILE A 30 11.42 5.20 9.78
N ILE A 31 10.35 4.45 10.04
CA ILE A 31 9.17 4.43 9.17
C ILE A 31 8.53 5.81 9.07
N VAL A 32 8.28 6.45 10.22
CA VAL A 32 7.65 7.76 10.29
C VAL A 32 8.56 8.84 9.68
N ALA A 33 9.86 8.82 9.98
CA ALA A 33 10.81 9.73 9.38
C ALA A 33 10.84 9.55 7.85
N SER A 34 10.88 8.32 7.34
CA SER A 34 10.88 8.05 5.90
C SER A 34 9.61 8.57 5.22
N ASP A 35 8.43 8.37 5.82
CA ASP A 35 7.18 8.93 5.28
C ASP A 35 7.19 10.46 5.30
N LEU A 36 7.67 11.07 6.39
CA LEU A 36 7.78 12.52 6.55
C LEU A 36 8.73 13.13 5.53
N PHE A 37 9.85 12.49 5.22
CA PHE A 37 10.80 12.99 4.22
C PHE A 37 10.27 12.83 2.80
N ARG A 38 9.54 11.74 2.50
CA ARG A 38 8.90 11.49 1.20
C ARG A 38 7.77 12.48 0.90
N ARG A 39 7.18 13.07 1.92
CA ARG A 39 6.15 14.11 1.80
C ARG A 39 6.73 15.43 1.33
N HIS A 40 6.18 15.94 0.22
CA HIS A 40 6.55 17.24 -0.36
C HIS A 40 5.65 18.38 0.12
N ASP A 41 4.55 18.06 0.80
CA ASP A 41 3.57 18.97 1.40
C ASP A 41 4.05 19.60 2.73
N VAL A 42 5.08 19.05 3.36
CA VAL A 42 5.64 19.53 4.63
C VAL A 42 6.92 20.32 4.38
N SER A 43 6.97 21.57 4.87
CA SER A 43 8.15 22.43 4.78
C SER A 43 9.35 21.84 5.53
N GLY A 44 10.57 22.17 5.11
CA GLY A 44 11.81 21.66 5.74
C GLY A 44 11.87 21.94 7.25
N VAL A 45 11.44 23.13 7.69
CA VAL A 45 11.35 23.48 9.12
C VAL A 45 10.31 22.63 9.84
N GLY A 46 9.17 22.35 9.20
CA GLY A 46 8.15 21.44 9.73
C GLY A 46 8.70 20.02 9.94
N LYS A 47 9.52 19.52 9.00
CA LYS A 47 10.18 18.21 9.14
C LYS A 47 11.10 18.16 10.36
N VAL A 48 11.91 19.21 10.58
CA VAL A 48 12.78 19.30 11.76
C VAL A 48 11.99 19.29 13.06
N GLY A 49 10.89 20.04 13.14
CA GLY A 49 10.01 20.06 14.32
C GLY A 49 9.42 18.67 14.63
N TRP A 50 9.00 17.93 13.60
CA TRP A 50 8.50 16.56 13.76
C TRP A 50 9.57 15.59 14.26
N VAL A 51 10.79 15.67 13.74
CA VAL A 51 11.90 14.84 14.21
C VAL A 51 12.20 15.10 15.68
N ILE A 52 12.23 16.37 16.11
CA ILE A 52 12.43 16.73 17.53
C ILE A 52 11.31 16.15 18.40
N LEU A 53 10.05 16.28 17.98
CA LEU A 53 8.90 15.73 18.71
C LEU A 53 9.01 14.21 18.88
N LEU A 54 9.41 13.49 17.83
CA LEU A 54 9.57 12.03 17.84
C LEU A 54 10.72 11.55 18.74
N ILE A 55 11.74 12.37 18.94
CA ILE A 55 12.87 12.04 19.83
C ILE A 55 12.48 12.27 21.29
N ILE A 56 11.86 13.42 21.61
CA ILE A 56 11.54 13.79 22.99
C ILE A 56 10.33 13.00 23.52
N LEU A 57 9.32 12.79 22.67
CA LEU A 57 8.08 12.12 23.04
C LEU A 57 7.73 11.05 22.00
N PRO A 58 8.36 9.87 22.05
CA PRO A 58 8.28 8.98 20.91
C PRO A 58 6.91 8.45 20.57
N TYR A 59 6.26 7.80 21.52
CA TYR A 59 4.95 7.21 21.27
C TYR A 59 3.91 8.30 20.98
N VAL A 60 3.97 9.42 21.71
CA VAL A 60 3.09 10.55 21.48
C VAL A 60 3.33 11.18 20.10
N GLY A 61 4.59 11.35 19.70
CA GLY A 61 4.97 11.88 18.40
C GLY A 61 4.51 10.98 17.25
N ILE A 62 4.63 9.66 17.41
CA ILE A 62 4.12 8.69 16.44
C ILE A 62 2.59 8.78 16.34
N PHE A 63 1.87 8.80 17.47
CA PHE A 63 0.41 8.91 17.45
C PHE A 63 -0.06 10.26 16.90
N ALA A 64 0.58 11.36 17.28
CA ALA A 64 0.30 12.68 16.74
C ALA A 64 0.55 12.73 15.22
N TYR A 65 1.62 12.08 14.75
CA TYR A 65 1.91 11.97 13.33
C TYR A 65 0.80 11.19 12.61
N LEU A 66 0.43 10.02 13.13
CA LEU A 66 -0.65 9.22 12.56
C LEU A 66 -2.01 9.96 12.55
N LEU A 67 -2.33 10.73 13.58
CA LEU A 67 -3.59 11.49 13.66
C LEU A 67 -3.61 12.67 12.67
N THR A 68 -2.50 13.39 12.56
CA THR A 68 -2.45 14.60 11.72
C THR A 68 -2.15 14.27 10.25
N GLN A 69 -1.38 13.22 9.98
CA GLN A 69 -0.98 12.82 8.63
C GLN A 69 -1.67 11.54 8.11
N GLY A 70 -2.43 10.81 8.94
CA GLY A 70 -3.08 9.54 8.55
C GLY A 70 -4.23 9.67 7.56
N ARG A 71 -4.86 10.85 7.46
CA ARG A 71 -6.02 11.11 6.57
C ARG A 71 -5.72 10.84 5.09
N GLY A 72 -4.48 11.01 4.64
CA GLY A 72 -4.10 10.75 3.24
C GLY A 72 -4.05 9.28 2.85
N MET A 73 -4.08 8.31 3.78
CA MET A 73 -3.98 6.87 3.46
C MET A 73 -5.31 6.31 2.93
N ALA A 74 -6.44 6.72 3.50
CA ALA A 74 -7.76 6.25 3.09
C ALA A 74 -8.15 6.78 1.69
N GLU A 75 -7.89 8.06 1.43
CA GLU A 75 -8.22 8.69 0.15
C GLU A 75 -7.33 8.17 -1.00
N ARG A 76 -6.04 7.94 -0.74
CA ARG A 76 -5.10 7.42 -1.76
C ARG A 76 -5.32 5.94 -2.07
N ASN A 77 -5.74 5.12 -1.11
CA ASN A 77 -6.09 3.73 -1.39
C ASN A 77 -7.34 3.64 -2.28
N GLN A 78 -8.36 4.49 -2.04
CA GLN A 78 -9.52 4.52 -2.93
C GLN A 78 -9.14 5.00 -4.33
N ALA A 79 -8.31 6.04 -4.46
CA ALA A 79 -7.87 6.53 -5.76
C ALA A 79 -7.03 5.50 -6.54
N GLN A 80 -6.11 4.79 -5.89
CA GLN A 80 -5.28 3.77 -6.52
C GLN A 80 -6.09 2.54 -6.94
N VAL A 81 -7.05 2.09 -6.12
CA VAL A 81 -7.95 0.99 -6.48
C VAL A 81 -8.83 1.39 -7.67
N LYS A 82 -9.32 2.62 -7.71
CA LYS A 82 -10.07 3.14 -8.87
C LYS A 82 -9.22 3.15 -10.14
N GLN A 83 -8.00 3.69 -10.05
CA GLN A 83 -7.10 3.79 -11.20
C GLN A 83 -6.64 2.41 -11.72
N ALA A 84 -6.42 1.45 -10.81
CA ALA A 84 -6.14 0.07 -11.19
C ALA A 84 -7.33 -0.60 -11.89
N GLN A 85 -8.56 -0.37 -11.41
CA GLN A 85 -9.78 -0.87 -12.05
C GLN A 85 -10.01 -0.25 -13.43
N ASP A 86 -9.79 1.06 -13.58
CA ASP A 86 -9.98 1.76 -14.85
C ASP A 86 -8.97 1.28 -15.90
N ASN A 87 -7.71 1.08 -15.53
CA ASN A 87 -6.69 0.51 -16.41
C ASN A 87 -7.07 -0.92 -16.84
N LEU A 88 -7.47 -1.78 -15.90
CA LEU A 88 -7.91 -3.15 -16.19
C LEU A 88 -9.10 -3.17 -17.16
N ARG A 89 -10.10 -2.29 -16.98
CA ARG A 89 -11.23 -2.17 -17.91
C ARG A 89 -10.81 -1.74 -19.31
N GLN A 90 -9.86 -0.81 -19.42
CA GLN A 90 -9.35 -0.35 -20.71
C GLN A 90 -8.58 -1.45 -21.46
N PHE A 91 -7.71 -2.19 -20.77
CA PHE A 91 -6.97 -3.31 -21.36
C PHE A 91 -7.91 -4.45 -21.79
N VAL A 92 -8.89 -4.81 -20.95
CA VAL A 92 -9.88 -5.84 -21.29
C VAL A 92 -10.76 -5.40 -22.47
N GLY A 93 -11.16 -4.12 -22.52
CA GLY A 93 -11.93 -3.58 -23.64
C GLY A 93 -11.19 -3.61 -24.97
N PHE A 94 -9.89 -3.31 -24.97
CA PHE A 94 -9.04 -3.42 -26.16
C PHE A 94 -8.87 -4.89 -26.59
N SER A 95 -8.60 -5.79 -25.64
CA SER A 95 -8.48 -7.23 -25.92
C SER A 95 -9.76 -7.83 -26.50
N ALA A 96 -10.94 -7.42 -26.00
CA ALA A 96 -12.21 -7.89 -26.53
C ALA A 96 -12.46 -7.40 -27.97
N ALA A 97 -12.06 -6.16 -28.30
CA ALA A 97 -12.16 -5.63 -29.65
C ALA A 97 -11.24 -6.41 -30.64
N ASP A 98 -10.00 -6.68 -30.24
CA ASP A 98 -9.04 -7.46 -31.04
C ASP A 98 -9.51 -8.90 -31.26
N GLU A 99 -10.11 -9.54 -30.25
CA GLU A 99 -10.66 -10.89 -30.37
C GLU A 99 -11.91 -10.95 -31.27
N ILE A 100 -12.76 -9.92 -31.24
CA ILE A 100 -13.90 -9.79 -32.17
C ILE A 100 -13.39 -9.61 -33.61
N GLU A 101 -12.36 -8.78 -33.84
CA GLU A 101 -11.78 -8.63 -35.18
C GLU A 101 -11.22 -9.96 -35.71
N LYS A 102 -10.57 -10.75 -34.85
CA LYS A 102 -10.07 -12.08 -35.22
C LYS A 102 -11.20 -13.06 -35.54
N LEU A 103 -12.31 -13.02 -34.78
CA LEU A 103 -13.51 -13.82 -35.07
C LEU A 103 -14.15 -13.45 -36.40
N ASP A 104 -14.23 -12.15 -36.74
CA ASP A 104 -14.74 -11.68 -38.03
C ASP A 104 -13.89 -12.20 -39.19
N ARG A 105 -12.56 -12.20 -39.04
CA ARG A 105 -11.65 -12.78 -40.03
C ARG A 105 -11.88 -14.28 -40.21
N LEU A 106 -12.01 -15.05 -39.13
CA LEU A 106 -12.26 -16.50 -39.20
C LEU A 106 -13.61 -16.83 -39.86
N LYS A 107 -14.63 -16.02 -39.59
CA LYS A 107 -15.93 -16.12 -40.25
C LYS A 107 -15.84 -15.81 -41.75
N SER A 108 -15.16 -14.71 -42.11
CA SER A 108 -14.97 -14.32 -43.53
C SER A 108 -14.16 -15.34 -44.33
N ALA A 109 -13.23 -16.04 -43.68
CA ALA A 109 -12.45 -17.14 -44.24
C ALA A 109 -13.24 -18.46 -44.33
N GLY A 110 -14.50 -18.49 -43.88
CA GLY A 110 -15.35 -19.70 -43.88
C GLY A 110 -14.88 -20.80 -42.91
N SER A 111 -13.98 -20.48 -41.98
CA SER A 111 -13.41 -21.46 -41.04
C SER A 111 -14.34 -21.80 -39.87
N ILE A 112 -15.38 -20.97 -39.65
CA ILE A 112 -16.40 -21.16 -38.60
C ILE A 112 -17.79 -20.86 -39.16
N SER A 113 -18.81 -21.55 -38.65
CA SER A 113 -20.20 -21.32 -39.05
C SER A 113 -20.82 -20.10 -38.34
N GLU A 114 -21.91 -19.56 -38.90
CA GLU A 114 -22.66 -18.44 -38.30
C GLU A 114 -23.13 -18.70 -36.87
N LYS A 115 -23.54 -19.94 -36.58
CA LYS A 115 -23.96 -20.35 -35.23
C LYS A 115 -22.80 -20.34 -34.24
N GLU A 116 -21.61 -20.78 -34.67
CA GLU A 116 -20.41 -20.78 -33.83
C GLU A 116 -19.88 -19.36 -33.59
N TYR A 117 -19.88 -18.52 -34.63
CA TYR A 117 -19.52 -17.12 -34.52
C TYR A 117 -20.43 -16.36 -33.54
N ALA A 118 -21.75 -16.52 -33.64
CA ALA A 118 -22.70 -15.86 -32.74
C ALA A 118 -22.50 -16.29 -31.27
N GLY A 119 -22.23 -17.57 -31.04
CA GLY A 119 -21.95 -18.09 -29.70
C GLY A 119 -20.63 -17.59 -29.09
N LEU A 120 -19.58 -17.47 -29.90
CA LEU A 120 -18.27 -16.97 -29.44
C LEU A 120 -18.30 -15.46 -29.19
N ARG A 121 -18.94 -14.69 -30.09
CA ARG A 121 -19.12 -13.24 -29.92
C ARG A 121 -19.93 -12.88 -28.67
N ALA A 122 -20.96 -13.66 -28.37
CA ALA A 122 -21.76 -13.46 -27.16
C ALA A 122 -20.96 -13.65 -25.86
N ARG A 123 -19.89 -14.45 -25.86
CA ARG A 123 -19.00 -14.64 -24.71
C ARG A 123 -17.97 -13.52 -24.51
N LEU A 124 -17.66 -12.76 -25.56
CA LEU A 124 -16.67 -11.67 -25.52
C LEU A 124 -17.27 -10.31 -25.18
N VAL A 125 -18.58 -10.15 -25.38
CA VAL A 125 -19.31 -8.91 -25.11
C VAL A 125 -19.98 -8.91 -23.72
N HIS A 126 -20.01 -10.06 -23.05
CA HIS A 126 -20.61 -10.25 -21.72
C HIS A 126 -19.59 -10.13 -20.59
#